data_AF-T2HS39-F1
#
_entry.id   AF-T2HS39-F1
#
_cell.length_a   1.000
_cell.length_b   1.000
_cell.length_c   1.000
_cell.angle_alpha   90.00
_cell.angle_beta   90.00
_cell.angle_gamma   90.00
#
_symmetry.space_group_name_H-M   'P 1'
#
loop_
_entity.id
_entity.type
_entity.pdbx_description
1 polymer ?
#
loop_
_entity_poly.entity_id
_entity_poly.type
_entity_poly.pdbx_seq_one_letter_code
_entity_poly.pdbx_strand_id
1 'polypeptide(L)'
;DVPHCANINLLDHAVCQAAYPWWQVASTTLCAGILKGGKDTCRGDSGGPLICNGQVQGIVHGGGKTCGQPHVPGLYIKVFDY
;
A
#
# COMPACT_ATOMS: atom_id res chain seq x y z
N ASP A 1 -23.41 5.24 -2.70
CA ASP A 1 -21.97 4.96 -2.60
C ASP A 1 -21.18 5.66 -3.68
N VAL A 2 -20.06 6.24 -3.28
CA VAL A 2 -19.12 6.94 -4.16
C VAL A 2 -17.71 6.49 -3.79
N PRO A 3 -16.76 6.47 -4.75
CA PRO A 3 -15.38 6.15 -4.44
C PRO A 3 -14.79 7.14 -3.44
N HIS A 4 -14.04 6.64 -2.46
CA HIS A 4 -13.32 7.44 -1.47
C HIS A 4 -11.86 7.63 -1.88
N CYS A 5 -11.29 8.80 -1.60
CA CYS A 5 -9.91 9.14 -1.91
C CYS A 5 -9.15 9.55 -0.64
N ALA A 6 -7.88 9.19 -0.58
CA ALA A 6 -6.99 9.54 0.52
C ALA A 6 -5.56 9.75 0.03
N ASN A 7 -4.87 10.72 0.63
CA ASN A 7 -3.43 10.89 0.44
C ASN A 7 -2.67 10.05 1.46
N ILE A 8 -1.69 9.29 0.96
CA ILE A 8 -0.73 8.48 1.72
C ILE A 8 0.68 8.72 1.16
N ASN A 9 1.71 8.22 1.83
CA ASN A 9 3.10 8.41 1.43
C ASN A 9 3.70 7.09 0.95
N LEU A 10 4.61 7.17 -0.02
CA LEU A 10 5.55 6.08 -0.26
C LEU A 10 6.49 5.96 0.94
N LEU A 11 6.72 4.73 1.37
CA LEU A 11 7.60 4.38 2.46
C LEU A 11 8.75 3.54 1.92
N ASP A 12 9.83 3.46 2.70
CA ASP A 12 10.91 2.53 2.39
C ASP A 12 10.38 1.09 2.35
N HIS A 13 10.84 0.29 1.38
CA HIS A 13 10.47 -1.11 1.23
C HIS A 13 10.73 -1.92 2.51
N ALA A 14 11.81 -1.60 3.23
CA ALA A 14 12.18 -2.25 4.48
C ALA A 14 11.12 -2.10 5.57
N VAL A 15 10.32 -1.03 5.55
CA VAL A 15 9.20 -0.84 6.49
C VAL A 15 8.18 -1.95 6.31
N CYS A 16 7.81 -2.27 5.08
CA CYS A 16 6.85 -3.33 4.79
C CYS A 16 7.47 -4.72 5.05
N GLN A 17 8.75 -4.93 4.75
CA GLN A 17 9.43 -6.18 5.11
C GLN A 17 9.39 -6.43 6.63
N ALA A 18 9.61 -5.39 7.44
CA ALA A 18 9.53 -5.47 8.89
C ALA A 18 8.09 -5.65 9.41
N ALA A 19 7.11 -5.01 8.75
CA ALA A 19 5.69 -5.10 9.14
C ALA A 19 5.07 -6.46 8.85
N TYR A 20 5.57 -7.19 7.84
CA TYR A 20 5.04 -8.46 7.38
C TYR A 20 6.07 -9.60 7.42
N PRO A 21 6.62 -9.98 8.58
CA PRO A 21 7.67 -11.01 8.66
C PRO A 21 7.22 -12.41 8.22
N TRP A 22 5.90 -12.67 8.19
CA TRP A 22 5.30 -13.90 7.67
C TRP A 22 5.07 -13.88 6.15
N TRP A 23 5.31 -12.75 5.48
CA TRP A 23 5.13 -12.59 4.04
C TRP A 23 6.45 -12.16 3.42
N GLN A 24 6.95 -12.93 2.45
CA GLN A 24 8.07 -12.48 1.62
C GLN A 24 7.63 -11.31 0.72
N VAL A 25 7.81 -10.07 1.20
CA VAL A 25 7.53 -8.85 0.43
C VAL A 25 8.54 -8.74 -0.70
N ALA A 26 8.09 -8.99 -1.93
CA ALA A 26 8.92 -8.95 -3.13
C ALA A 26 9.43 -7.54 -3.44
N SER A 27 10.56 -7.44 -4.16
CA SER A 27 11.11 -6.16 -4.63
C SER A 27 10.23 -5.45 -5.67
N THR A 28 9.32 -6.20 -6.31
CA THR A 28 8.28 -5.70 -7.23
C THR A 28 7.05 -5.15 -6.50
N THR A 29 7.17 -4.84 -5.21
CA THR A 29 6.11 -4.29 -4.37
C THR A 29 6.53 -2.92 -3.83
N LEU A 30 5.65 -1.93 -3.92
CA LEU A 30 5.76 -0.66 -3.22
C LEU A 30 5.10 -0.74 -1.85
N CYS A 31 5.73 -0.07 -0.88
CA CYS A 31 5.19 0.13 0.46
C CYS A 31 4.58 1.54 0.53
N ALA A 32 3.30 1.67 0.88
CA ALA A 32 2.68 2.98 1.01
C ALA A 32 1.65 3.06 2.15
N GLY A 33 1.57 4.20 2.82
CA GLY A 33 0.64 4.41 3.92
C GLY A 33 1.01 5.58 4.83
N ILE A 34 0.46 5.55 6.03
CA ILE A 34 0.81 6.45 7.13
C ILE A 34 1.19 5.58 8.33
N LEU A 35 2.41 5.73 8.87
CA LEU A 35 2.89 4.89 9.99
C LEU A 35 2.04 5.00 11.27
N LYS A 36 1.41 6.16 11.49
CA LYS A 36 0.45 6.35 12.59
C LYS A 36 -0.86 5.57 12.39
N GLY A 37 -1.11 5.02 11.20
CA GLY A 37 -2.36 4.38 10.82
C GLY A 37 -3.45 5.38 10.42
N GLY A 38 -4.70 4.91 10.40
CA GLY A 38 -5.91 5.70 10.12
C GLY A 38 -6.22 5.95 8.63
N LYS A 39 -5.26 5.75 7.73
CA LYS A 39 -5.48 5.79 6.27
C LYS A 39 -4.75 4.63 5.60
N ASP A 40 -5.51 3.82 4.90
CA ASP A 40 -5.04 2.64 4.20
C ASP A 40 -6.10 2.21 3.19
N THR A 41 -5.69 1.44 2.20
CA THR A 41 -6.60 0.68 1.34
C THR A 41 -7.18 -0.51 2.09
N CYS A 42 -8.35 -0.98 1.69
CA CYS A 42 -9.04 -2.06 2.39
C CYS A 42 -9.61 -3.12 1.44
N ARG A 43 -10.32 -4.09 2.02
CA ARG A 43 -11.00 -5.13 1.24
C ARG A 43 -12.00 -4.47 0.28
N GLY A 44 -11.81 -4.72 -1.01
CA GLY A 44 -12.60 -4.11 -2.09
C GLY A 44 -11.81 -3.10 -2.94
N ASP A 45 -10.69 -2.58 -2.42
CA ASP A 45 -9.85 -1.62 -3.16
C ASP A 45 -8.79 -2.30 -4.04
N SER A 46 -8.61 -3.62 -3.91
CA SER A 46 -7.66 -4.41 -4.70
C SER A 46 -7.85 -4.19 -6.21
N GLY A 47 -6.75 -3.94 -6.92
CA GLY A 47 -6.78 -3.55 -8.34
C GLY A 47 -6.89 -2.03 -8.57
N GLY A 48 -7.20 -1.25 -7.54
CA GLY A 48 -7.22 0.20 -7.61
C GLY A 48 -5.82 0.82 -7.81
N PRO A 49 -5.74 2.05 -8.34
CA PRO A 49 -4.46 2.69 -8.63
C PRO A 49 -3.87 3.43 -7.41
N LEU A 50 -2.56 3.30 -7.22
CA LEU A 50 -1.75 4.25 -6.46
C LEU A 50 -1.17 5.27 -7.43
N ILE A 51 -1.62 6.52 -7.31
CA ILE A 51 -1.23 7.60 -8.21
C ILE A 51 -0.24 8.53 -7.50
N CYS A 52 0.94 8.71 -8.08
CA CYS A 52 1.92 9.70 -7.63
C CYS A 52 2.19 10.68 -8.77
N ASN A 53 2.01 11.98 -8.52
CA ASN A 53 2.23 13.04 -9.52
C ASN A 53 1.49 12.79 -10.85
N GLY A 54 0.24 12.31 -10.77
CA GLY A 54 -0.60 12.04 -11.96
C GLY A 54 -0.27 10.76 -12.72
N GLN A 55 0.68 9.95 -12.25
CA GLN A 55 1.06 8.68 -12.88
C GLN A 55 0.71 7.50 -11.98
N VAL A 56 0.26 6.40 -12.58
CA VAL A 56 0.01 5.14 -11.84
C VAL A 56 1.36 4.51 -11.52
N GLN A 57 1.73 4.52 -10.25
CA GLN A 57 2.98 3.93 -9.76
C GLN A 57 2.75 2.56 -9.14
N GLY A 58 1.52 2.30 -8.67
CA GLY A 58 1.20 1.02 -8.07
C GLY A 58 -0.25 0.58 -8.25
N ILE A 59 -0.47 -0.70 -7.96
CA ILE A 59 -1.80 -1.34 -7.95
C ILE A 59 -2.03 -1.93 -6.57
N VAL A 60 -3.17 -1.64 -5.94
CA VAL A 60 -3.51 -2.17 -4.61
C VAL A 60 -3.42 -3.70 -4.62
N HIS A 61 -2.55 -4.25 -3.80
CA HIS A 61 -2.27 -5.69 -3.74
C HIS A 61 -2.78 -6.33 -2.45
N GLY A 62 -2.32 -5.81 -1.31
CA GLY A 62 -2.62 -6.40 -0.01
C GLY A 62 -2.17 -5.54 1.17
N GLY A 63 -2.29 -6.09 2.37
CA GLY A 63 -1.92 -5.38 3.59
C GLY A 63 -2.35 -6.15 4.85
N GLY A 64 -2.51 -5.42 5.95
CA GLY A 64 -2.96 -5.97 7.23
C GLY A 64 -4.37 -6.57 7.17
N LYS A 65 -4.68 -7.45 8.13
CA LYS A 65 -6.03 -8.02 8.28
C LYS A 65 -7.07 -6.93 8.59
N THR A 66 -6.67 -5.93 9.37
CA THR A 66 -7.47 -4.75 9.67
C THR A 66 -6.79 -3.55 9.02
N CYS A 67 -7.55 -2.81 8.22
CA CYS A 67 -7.05 -1.68 7.43
C CYS A 67 -6.72 -0.49 8.34
N GLY A 68 -5.66 0.24 8.04
CA GLY A 68 -5.30 1.47 8.75
C GLY A 68 -4.70 1.24 10.14
N GLN A 69 -4.17 0.05 10.42
CA GLN A 69 -3.44 -0.21 11.65
C GLN A 69 -2.11 0.58 11.68
N PRO A 70 -1.70 1.12 12.84
CA PRO A 70 -0.37 1.72 12.99
C PRO A 70 0.73 0.72 12.65
N HIS A 71 1.77 1.17 11.96
CA HIS A 71 2.93 0.38 11.52
C HIS A 71 2.62 -0.79 10.57
N VAL A 72 1.43 -0.83 9.97
CA VAL A 72 1.01 -1.88 9.01
C VAL A 72 0.61 -1.19 7.70
N PRO A 73 1.57 -0.85 6.82
CA PRO A 73 1.29 -0.10 5.58
C PRO A 73 0.73 -1.01 4.49
N GLY A 74 0.04 -0.43 3.51
CA GLY A 74 -0.43 -1.16 2.34
C GLY A 74 0.71 -1.61 1.42
N LEU A 75 0.50 -2.76 0.78
CA LEU A 75 1.35 -3.33 -0.25
C LEU A 75 0.72 -3.10 -1.62
N TYR A 76 1.52 -2.60 -2.56
CA TYR A 76 1.08 -2.27 -3.90
C TYR A 76 2.02 -2.92 -4.92
N ILE A 77 1.53 -3.51 -6.00
CA ILE A 77 2.42 -3.95 -7.09
C ILE A 77 3.11 -2.74 -7.69
N LYS A 78 4.43 -2.78 -7.87
CA LYS A 78 5.24 -1.72 -8.45
C LYS A 78 5.10 -1.73 -9.97
N VAL A 79 4.33 -0.79 -10.52
CA VAL A 79 4.01 -0.74 -11.96
C VAL A 79 5.25 -0.53 -12.81
N PHE A 80 6.21 0.29 -12.36
CA PHE A 80 7.43 0.60 -13.12
C PHE A 80 8.30 -0.61 -13.49
N ASP A 81 8.14 -1.73 -12.78
CA ASP A 81 8.90 -2.95 -13.08
C ASP A 81 8.30 -3.77 -14.24
N TYR A 82 7.22 -3.28 -14.86
CA TYR A 82 6.48 -3.89 -15.99
C TYR A 82 6.28 -2.87 -17.13
#